data_AF-A0A7C6ZXJ5-F1
#
_entry.id   AF-A0A7C6ZXJ5-F1
#
_cell.length_a   1.000
_cell.length_b   1.000
_cell.length_c   1.000
_cell.angle_alpha   90.00
_cell.angle_beta   90.00
_cell.angle_gamma   90.00
#
_symmetry.space_group_name_H-M   'P 1'
#
loop_
_entity.id
_entity.type
_entity.pdbx_description
1 polymer ?
#
loop_
_entity_poly.entity_id
_entity_poly.type
_entity_poly.pdbx_seq_one_letter_code
_entity_poly.pdbx_strand_id
1 'polypeptide(L)'
;MREFSVTLPYDRKRIDSFLFDMIPNVNASVIYKAFRKRSVRVNGKRVKESYLLSQGDKVQVFIPEEYLSDGAAEEQGKGTPQVIYDDDYILIVSKPQGMP
;
A
#
# COMPACT_ATOMS: atom_id res chain seq x y z
N MET A 1 10.09 -5.43 11.06
CA MET A 1 9.90 -3.96 11.27
C MET A 1 10.88 -3.26 10.34
N ARG A 2 10.44 -2.29 9.54
CA ARG A 2 11.31 -1.53 8.64
C ARG A 2 11.16 -0.03 8.91
N GLU A 3 12.27 0.69 8.89
CA GLU A 3 12.33 2.14 9.09
C GLU A 3 12.78 2.81 7.80
N PHE A 4 12.10 3.88 7.40
CA PHE A 4 12.39 4.70 6.24
C PHE A 4 12.60 6.15 6.68
N SER A 5 13.59 6.82 6.08
CA SER A 5 13.81 8.25 6.29
C SER A 5 13.26 9.04 5.11
N VAL A 6 12.47 10.08 5.37
CA VAL A 6 11.86 10.92 4.33
C VAL A 6 12.90 11.88 3.76
N THR A 7 13.11 11.81 2.45
CA THR A 7 14.00 12.70 1.69
C THR A 7 13.22 13.87 1.06
N LEU A 8 13.93 14.91 0.60
CA LEU A 8 13.35 16.11 -0.04
C LEU A 8 12.25 15.84 -1.09
N PRO A 9 12.38 14.84 -1.99
CA PRO A 9 11.34 14.55 -3.00
C PRO A 9 9.99 14.11 -2.43
N TYR A 10 9.93 13.79 -1.14
CA TYR A 10 8.73 13.34 -0.44
C TYR A 10 8.22 14.36 0.58
N ASP A 11 8.82 15.55 0.63
CA ASP A 11 8.31 16.64 1.45
C ASP A 11 6.88 17.02 1.03
N ARG A 12 5.98 17.13 2.01
CA ARG A 12 4.54 17.40 1.83
C ARG A 12 3.81 16.37 0.96
N LYS A 13 4.38 15.18 0.76
CA LYS A 13 3.65 14.05 0.17
C LYS A 13 2.89 13.29 1.25
N ARG A 14 1.82 12.61 0.83
CA ARG A 14 1.08 11.73 1.73
C ARG A 14 1.90 10.48 2.04
N ILE A 15 1.75 10.01 3.27
CA ILE A 15 2.45 8.82 3.75
C ILE A 15 2.08 7.56 2.98
N ASP A 16 0.83 7.40 2.53
CA ASP A 16 0.43 6.24 1.75
C ASP A 16 1.15 6.18 0.40
N SER A 17 1.21 7.29 -0.35
CA SER A 17 2.01 7.39 -1.57
C SER A 17 3.49 7.05 -1.34
N PHE A 18 4.08 7.59 -0.27
CA PHE A 18 5.47 7.27 0.10
C PHE A 18 5.69 5.78 0.38
N LEU A 19 4.73 5.13 1.05
CA LEU A 19 4.84 3.69 1.36
C LEU A 19 4.67 2.80 0.13
N PHE A 20 3.87 3.21 -0.86
CA PHE A 20 3.80 2.53 -2.15
C PHE A 20 5.13 2.61 -2.90
N ASP A 21 5.77 3.78 -2.91
CA ASP A 21 7.07 3.98 -3.57
C ASP A 21 8.20 3.22 -2.86
N MET A 22 8.18 3.15 -1.53
CA MET A 22 9.21 2.49 -0.72
C MET A 22 9.06 0.97 -0.62
N ILE A 23 7.88 0.44 -0.93
CA ILE A 23 7.54 -0.98 -0.80
C ILE A 23 6.81 -1.42 -2.08
N PRO A 24 7.51 -1.56 -3.22
CA PRO A 24 6.87 -1.78 -4.52
C PRO A 24 6.02 -3.06 -4.61
N ASN A 25 6.33 -4.07 -3.78
CA ASN A 25 5.65 -5.36 -3.76
C ASN A 25 4.41 -5.40 -2.84
N VAL A 26 3.97 -4.26 -2.29
CA VAL A 26 2.85 -4.24 -1.34
C VAL A 26 1.53 -3.88 -2.02
N ASN A 27 0.53 -4.72 -1.80
CA ASN A 27 -0.84 -4.42 -2.22
C ASN A 27 -1.43 -3.26 -1.39
N ALA A 28 -2.24 -2.41 -2.01
CA ALA A 28 -2.94 -1.31 -1.34
C ALA A 28 -3.72 -1.77 -0.11
N SER A 29 -4.40 -2.92 -0.20
CA SER A 29 -5.12 -3.54 0.91
C SER A 29 -4.24 -3.77 2.15
N VAL A 30 -2.96 -4.11 1.97
CA VAL A 30 -2.01 -4.37 3.06
C VAL A 30 -1.59 -3.06 3.72
N ILE A 31 -1.26 -2.02 2.95
CA ILE A 31 -0.96 -0.69 3.48
C ILE A 31 -2.15 -0.15 4.28
N TYR A 32 -3.36 -0.17 3.71
CA TYR A 32 -4.55 0.32 4.40
C TYR A 32 -4.92 -0.55 5.62
N LYS A 33 -4.63 -1.87 5.58
CA LYS A 33 -4.74 -2.73 6.77
C LYS A 33 -3.72 -2.36 7.84
N ALA A 34 -2.49 -1.98 7.47
CA ALA A 34 -1.46 -1.52 8.41
C ALA A 34 -1.88 -0.21 9.10
N PHE A 35 -2.44 0.75 8.36
CA PHE A 35 -3.02 1.96 8.94
C PHE A 35 -4.18 1.64 9.90
N ARG A 36 -5.14 0.80 9.47
CA ARG A 36 -6.26 0.36 10.33
C ARG A 36 -5.80 -0.34 11.62
N LYS A 37 -4.75 -1.16 11.54
CA LYS A 37 -4.16 -1.87 12.70
C LYS A 37 -3.21 -0.99 13.54
N ARG A 38 -3.00 0.28 13.18
CA ARG A 38 -2.07 1.21 13.85
C ARG A 38 -0.61 0.71 13.85
N SER A 39 -0.25 0.03 12.76
CA SER A 39 1.09 -0.53 12.50
C SER A 39 2.04 0.43 11.76
N VAL A 40 1.62 1.67 11.51
CA VAL A 40 2.45 2.71 10.87
C VAL A 40 2.68 3.84 11.86
N ARG A 41 3.92 4.28 12.01
CA ARG A 41 4.32 5.38 12.88
C ARG A 41 5.24 6.35 12.16
N VAL A 42 5.13 7.63 12.48
CA VAL A 42 6.07 8.68 12.06
C VAL A 42 6.63 9.33 13.30
N ASN A 43 7.95 9.36 13.43
CA ASN A 43 8.66 9.90 14.61
C ASN A 43 8.12 9.33 15.94
N GLY A 44 7.80 8.03 15.95
CA GLY A 44 7.21 7.33 17.09
C GLY A 44 5.72 7.56 17.33
N LYS A 45 5.06 8.47 16.60
CA LYS A 45 3.63 8.76 16.71
C LYS A 45 2.81 7.97 15.69
N ARG A 46 1.63 7.50 16.09
CA ARG A 46 0.68 6.86 15.17
C ARG A 46 0.04 7.93 14.29
N VAL A 47 0.00 7.68 12.98
CA VAL A 47 -0.56 8.61 12.00
C VAL A 47 -1.64 7.94 11.14
N LYS A 48 -2.46 8.76 10.50
CA LYS A 48 -3.43 8.32 9.49
C LYS A 48 -2.78 8.26 8.10
N GLU A 49 -3.42 7.57 7.18
CA GLU A 49 -3.02 7.46 5.77
C GLU A 49 -2.93 8.82 5.06
N SER A 50 -3.68 9.83 5.51
CA SER A 50 -3.67 11.19 4.98
C SER A 50 -2.56 12.08 5.55
N TYR A 51 -1.68 11.54 6.40
CA TYR A 51 -0.59 12.31 7.00
C TYR A 51 0.38 12.81 5.93
N LEU A 52 0.66 14.11 5.97
CA LEU A 52 1.65 14.77 5.13
C LEU A 52 3.02 14.63 5.79
N LEU A 53 3.94 13.99 5.08
CA LEU A 53 5.32 13.82 5.51
C LEU A 53 6.08 15.13 5.41
N SER A 54 7.07 15.30 6.28
CA SER A 54 8.05 16.38 6.21
C SER A 54 9.45 15.80 6.00
N GLN A 55 10.33 16.52 5.32
CA GLN A 55 11.72 16.12 5.19
C GLN A 55 12.35 15.81 6.56
N GLY A 56 13.05 14.66 6.65
CA GLY A 56 13.71 14.21 7.88
C GLY A 56 12.83 13.39 8.82
N ASP A 57 11.55 13.21 8.49
CA ASP A 57 10.68 12.30 9.22
C ASP A 57 11.16 10.85 9.15
N LYS A 58 10.98 10.11 10.25
CA LYS A 58 11.26 8.68 10.36
C LYS A 58 9.96 7.89 10.33
N VAL A 59 9.72 7.18 9.25
CA VAL A 59 8.54 6.34 9.05
C VAL A 59 8.86 4.90 9.44
N GLN A 60 8.17 4.38 10.45
CA GLN A 60 8.30 3.00 10.92
C GLN A 60 7.06 2.20 10.55
N VAL A 61 7.28 1.07 9.87
CA VAL A 61 6.20 0.20 9.40
C VAL A 61 6.37 -1.22 9.97
N PHE A 62 5.28 -1.73 10.52
CA PHE A 62 5.17 -3.07 11.09
C PHE A 62 4.23 -3.93 10.22
N ILE A 63 4.75 -4.41 9.09
CA ILE A 63 4.08 -5.38 8.21
C ILE A 63 4.91 -6.67 8.13
N PRO A 64 4.29 -7.80 7.75
CA PRO A 64 5.00 -9.07 7.53
C PRO A 64 6.17 -8.92 6.54
N GLU A 65 7.24 -9.68 6.77
CA GLU A 65 8.47 -9.61 5.96
C GLU A 65 8.27 -10.02 4.51
N GLU A 66 7.29 -10.88 4.22
CA GLU A 66 6.86 -11.27 2.87
C GLU A 66 6.53 -10.06 1.96
N TYR A 67 6.07 -8.94 2.52
CA TYR A 67 5.83 -7.70 1.75
C TYR A 67 7.04 -6.76 1.73
N LEU A 68 8.02 -6.99 2.59
CA LEU A 68 9.22 -6.16 2.74
C LEU A 68 10.41 -6.72 1.96
N SER A 69 10.33 -7.96 1.48
CA SER A 69 11.34 -8.57 0.62
C SER A 69 11.24 -8.04 -0.81
N ASP A 70 12.40 -7.72 -1.39
CA ASP A 70 12.55 -7.43 -2.83
C ASP A 70 12.35 -8.68 -3.71
N GLY A 71 12.18 -9.85 -3.09
CA GLY A 71 11.82 -11.10 -3.74
C GLY A 71 10.34 -11.11 -4.07
N ALA A 72 10.04 -11.14 -5.37
CA ALA A 72 8.73 -11.33 -6.01
C ALA A 72 7.70 -12.02 -5.10
N ALA A 73 6.87 -11.22 -4.42
CA ALA A 73 5.63 -11.73 -3.89
C ALA A 73 4.70 -11.90 -5.09
N GLU A 74 4.48 -13.15 -5.49
CA GLU A 74 3.43 -13.54 -6.43
C GLU A 74 2.17 -12.74 -6.15
N GLU A 75 1.56 -12.20 -7.20
CA GLU A 75 0.36 -11.36 -7.15
C GLU A 75 -0.71 -11.95 -6.22
N GLN A 76 -0.69 -11.60 -4.93
CA GLN A 76 -1.77 -11.97 -4.01
C GLN A 76 -2.95 -11.00 -4.14
N GLY A 77 -3.20 -10.53 -5.37
CA GLY A 77 -4.50 -10.04 -5.79
C GLY A 77 -5.29 -11.24 -6.25
N LYS A 78 -6.30 -11.66 -5.49
CA LYS A 78 -7.33 -12.59 -5.98
C LYS A 78 -7.70 -12.16 -7.41
N GLY A 79 -7.50 -13.08 -8.36
CA GLY A 79 -7.38 -12.82 -9.79
C GLY A 79 -8.32 -11.72 -10.30
N THR A 80 -7.77 -10.83 -11.11
CA THR A 80 -8.56 -9.85 -11.87
C THR A 80 -9.71 -10.58 -12.57
N PRO A 81 -10.97 -10.19 -12.34
CA PRO A 81 -12.10 -10.86 -12.95
C PRO A 81 -12.01 -10.71 -14.47
N GLN A 82 -12.26 -11.80 -15.18
CA GLN A 82 -12.12 -11.83 -16.63
C GLN A 82 -13.19 -10.94 -17.26
N VAL A 83 -12.81 -9.98 -18.09
CA VAL A 83 -13.76 -9.19 -18.87
C VAL A 83 -14.35 -10.08 -19.97
N ILE A 84 -15.68 -10.26 -19.96
CA ILE A 84 -16.41 -11.04 -20.98
C ILE A 84 -16.92 -10.12 -22.08
N TYR A 85 -17.23 -8.87 -21.75
CA TYR A 85 -17.76 -7.89 -22.68
C TYR A 85 -17.42 -6.47 -22.20
N ASP A 86 -17.10 -5.58 -23.15
CA ASP A 86 -16.72 -4.19 -22.90
C ASP A 86 -17.20 -3.32 -24.07
N ASP A 87 -17.97 -2.27 -23.76
CA ASP A 87 -18.34 -1.21 -24.68
C ASP A 87 -18.33 0.16 -23.99
N ASP A 88 -18.62 1.23 -24.75
CA ASP A 88 -18.58 2.62 -24.25
C ASP A 88 -19.53 2.90 -23.07
N TYR A 89 -20.49 2.00 -22.80
CA TYR A 89 -21.55 2.19 -21.82
C TYR A 89 -21.60 1.09 -20.75
N ILE A 90 -21.10 -0.12 -21.03
CA ILE A 90 -21.25 -1.31 -20.19
C ILE A 90 -19.99 -2.17 -20.20
N LEU A 91 -19.51 -2.51 -19.00
CA LEU A 91 -18.47 -3.51 -18.76
C LEU A 91 -19.06 -4.72 -18.04
N ILE A 92 -18.92 -5.92 -18.61
CA ILE A 92 -19.35 -7.19 -18.02
C ILE A 92 -18.11 -8.01 -17.64
N VAL A 93 -18.02 -8.34 -16.36
CA VAL A 93 -16.92 -9.13 -15.80
C VAL A 93 -17.40 -10.46 -15.22
N SER A 94 -16.65 -11.53 -15.49
CA SER A 94 -16.80 -12.84 -14.85
C SER A 94 -16.15 -12.79 -13.48
N LYS A 95 -16.95 -12.63 -12.43
CA LYS A 95 -16.45 -12.60 -11.05
C LYS A 95 -16.36 -14.02 -10.49
N PRO A 96 -15.17 -14.53 -10.14
CA PRO A 96 -15.05 -15.84 -9.53
C PRO A 96 -15.67 -15.85 -8.12
N GLN A 97 -16.21 -17.01 -7.73
CA GLN A 97 -16.78 -17.20 -6.40
C GLN A 97 -15.72 -16.94 -5.32
N GLY A 98 -16.07 -16.14 -4.30
CA GLY A 98 -15.15 -15.80 -3.20
C GLY A 98 -14.35 -14.50 -3.38
N MET A 99 -14.68 -13.71 -4.39
CA MET A 99 -14.28 -12.30 -4.50
C MET A 99 -15.38 -11.41 -3.85
N PRO A 100 -15.06 -10.52 -2.88
CA PRO A 100 -16.04 -9.61 -2.26
C PRO A 100 -16.50 -8.54 -3.24
#